data_AF-A0A4S2N2N2-F1
#
_entry.id   AF-A0A4S2N2N2-F1
#
_cell.length_a   1.000
_cell.length_b   1.000
_cell.length_c   1.000
_cell.angle_alpha   90.00
_cell.angle_beta   90.00
_cell.angle_gamma   90.00
#
_symmetry.space_group_name_H-M   'P 1'
#
loop_
_entity.id
_entity.type
_entity.pdbx_description
1 polymer ?
#
loop_
_entity_poly.entity_id
_entity_poly.type
_entity_poly.pdbx_seq_one_letter_code
_entity_poly.pdbx_strand_id
1 'polypeptide(L)'
;MKQAQKELYTAQEAVGAGAVDAEKTVVSSGENPTSEEKILATKKAEEEKKLTVMEKIKHGVQHFWDGTKLLGTEIKISWKLALKMAAGYELSRRERRQLERTVKDLGRLVPFSVFIIVPAGELFLPFALKLFPNMLPSTYEDQSAKDKKMKKLRTTRKDVSALIKRTLQETGIPVSIPTRQSKEFTEFFRKIRTSGESPSREDLIRVCKIFKDDVTLDNLSRPQLVGMCRYMNLNSFGTDAMLRYNIRHRMRQMKRDDRAISYEGIESLTVPELQNACASRGIRTHGVSPGHLRDDLNTWLELRLKHGIPSTLLILSNAFMYAQGKDAEIDSHYDALQAVLSSIPEELFHEIELEVHDMEGAATNKQRLEVIREQQELIEEENKERDESSKAGAETQAPYYDRDIDEKVVELKEDEPSLTPGAEEAKQAVSDQKVEDAKKA
;
A
#
# COMPACT_ATOMS: atom_id res chain seq x y z
N MET A 1 -5.49 -65.07 -26.44
CA MET A 1 -5.80 -64.15 -25.32
C MET A 1 -4.64 -63.85 -24.37
N LYS A 2 -3.39 -64.23 -24.69
CA LYS A 2 -2.16 -63.71 -24.02
C LYS A 2 -1.15 -63.09 -25.01
N GLN A 3 -1.57 -62.89 -26.26
CA GLN A 3 -0.74 -62.33 -27.34
C GLN A 3 -1.21 -60.91 -27.74
N ALA A 4 -2.49 -60.58 -27.53
CA ALA A 4 -3.01 -59.21 -27.67
C ALA A 4 -2.63 -58.27 -26.50
N GLN A 5 -2.18 -58.80 -25.36
CA GLN A 5 -1.66 -57.97 -24.25
C GLN A 5 -0.17 -57.65 -24.37
N LYS A 6 0.56 -58.29 -25.29
CA LYS A 6 1.99 -58.04 -25.51
C LYS A 6 2.25 -57.01 -26.61
N GLU A 7 1.25 -56.68 -27.42
CA GLU A 7 1.35 -55.69 -28.52
C GLU A 7 0.88 -54.29 -28.12
N LEU A 8 0.19 -54.12 -26.99
CA LEU A 8 -0.18 -52.80 -26.45
C LEU A 8 0.91 -52.16 -25.56
N TYR A 9 1.90 -52.94 -25.13
CA TYR A 9 3.02 -52.45 -24.31
C TYR A 9 4.20 -51.94 -25.16
N THR A 10 4.27 -52.31 -26.45
CA THR A 10 5.33 -51.91 -27.39
C THR A 10 4.98 -50.72 -28.28
N ALA A 11 3.85 -50.06 -28.04
CA ALA A 11 3.39 -48.90 -28.83
C ALA A 11 3.42 -47.56 -28.06
N GLN A 12 4.04 -47.51 -26.87
CA GLN A 12 4.12 -46.28 -26.06
C GLN A 12 5.57 -45.78 -25.81
N GLU A 13 6.58 -46.47 -26.35
CA GLU A 13 8.00 -46.04 -26.31
C GLU A 13 8.50 -45.41 -27.63
N ALA A 14 7.60 -45.03 -28.54
CA ALA A 14 7.99 -44.47 -29.84
C ALA A 14 7.26 -43.17 -30.19
N VAL A 15 7.30 -42.16 -29.31
CA VAL A 15 7.14 -40.76 -29.72
C VAL A 15 8.00 -39.89 -28.80
N GLY A 16 9.14 -39.41 -29.31
CA GLY A 16 9.93 -38.39 -28.61
C GLY A 16 11.44 -38.46 -28.82
N ALA A 17 11.93 -38.76 -30.01
CA ALA A 17 13.33 -38.52 -30.38
C ALA A 17 13.36 -37.74 -31.70
N GLY A 18 13.90 -36.52 -31.68
CA GLY A 18 14.05 -35.70 -32.87
C GLY A 18 14.60 -34.29 -32.62
N ALA A 19 15.94 -34.22 -32.53
CA ALA A 19 16.82 -33.07 -32.80
C ALA A 19 16.94 -31.98 -31.70
N VAL A 20 18.10 -31.40 -31.39
CA VAL A 20 19.37 -31.21 -32.12
C VAL A 20 20.54 -31.04 -31.11
N ASP A 21 21.73 -31.54 -31.45
CA ASP A 21 23.02 -31.23 -30.81
C ASP A 21 23.47 -29.77 -31.05
N ALA A 22 24.04 -29.12 -30.02
CA ALA A 22 25.16 -28.17 -30.15
C ALA A 22 25.74 -27.75 -28.77
N GLU A 23 26.86 -28.36 -28.44
CA GLU A 23 28.10 -27.79 -27.88
C GLU A 23 28.15 -27.05 -26.51
N LYS A 24 29.13 -27.52 -25.72
CA LYS A 24 29.64 -27.03 -24.42
C LYS A 24 30.08 -25.57 -24.46
N THR A 25 29.84 -24.83 -23.37
CA THR A 25 30.86 -24.36 -22.41
C THR A 25 30.23 -23.40 -21.40
N VAL A 26 29.97 -23.84 -20.16
CA VAL A 26 29.83 -22.91 -19.01
C VAL A 26 30.60 -23.46 -17.82
N VAL A 27 31.46 -22.59 -17.33
CA VAL A 27 32.36 -22.72 -16.19
C VAL A 27 31.57 -22.82 -14.89
N SER A 28 32.04 -23.74 -14.05
CA SER A 28 31.76 -23.94 -12.62
C SER A 28 31.56 -22.67 -11.78
N SER A 29 30.45 -22.63 -11.02
CA SER A 29 30.39 -22.30 -9.58
C SER A 29 28.96 -22.59 -9.09
N GLY A 30 28.73 -23.69 -8.34
CA GLY A 30 28.60 -23.69 -6.86
C GLY A 30 27.24 -23.10 -6.46
N GLU A 31 26.21 -23.82 -6.01
CA GLU A 31 26.15 -24.95 -5.06
C GLU A 31 25.02 -25.92 -5.44
N ASN A 32 25.26 -27.22 -5.30
CA ASN A 32 24.20 -28.24 -5.27
C ASN A 32 23.61 -28.27 -3.85
N PRO A 33 22.27 -28.35 -3.67
CA PRO A 33 21.69 -28.53 -2.35
C PRO A 33 22.19 -29.85 -1.78
N THR A 34 22.66 -29.81 -0.53
CA THR A 34 23.18 -30.98 0.19
C THR A 34 22.12 -32.07 0.25
N SER A 35 22.58 -33.32 0.27
CA SER A 35 21.74 -34.51 0.46
C SER A 35 20.82 -34.39 1.68
N GLU A 36 21.20 -33.61 2.69
CA GLU A 36 20.38 -33.29 3.85
C GLU A 36 19.18 -32.38 3.53
N GLU A 37 19.29 -31.39 2.64
CA GLU A 37 18.15 -30.55 2.24
C GLU A 37 17.12 -31.32 1.41
N LYS A 38 17.57 -32.25 0.56
CA LYS A 38 16.66 -33.18 -0.14
C LYS A 38 15.98 -34.15 0.81
N ILE A 39 16.66 -34.63 1.86
CA ILE A 39 16.10 -35.52 2.88
C ILE A 39 15.13 -34.76 3.81
N LEU A 40 15.40 -33.50 4.15
CA LEU A 40 14.51 -32.62 4.92
C LEU A 40 13.28 -32.18 4.10
N ALA A 41 13.45 -31.95 2.79
CA ALA A 41 12.34 -31.64 1.87
C ALA A 41 11.46 -32.87 1.59
N THR A 42 12.03 -34.07 1.46
CA THR A 42 11.25 -35.32 1.32
C THR A 42 10.58 -35.72 2.64
N LYS A 43 11.23 -35.54 3.80
CA LYS A 43 10.59 -35.77 5.10
C LYS A 43 9.48 -34.76 5.44
N LYS A 44 9.63 -33.49 5.07
CA LYS A 44 8.53 -32.51 5.19
C LYS A 44 7.37 -32.75 4.22
N ALA A 45 7.63 -33.39 3.07
CA ALA A 45 6.59 -33.77 2.13
C ALA A 45 5.84 -35.06 2.52
N GLU A 46 6.44 -35.94 3.33
CA GLU A 46 5.82 -37.20 3.79
C GLU A 46 5.06 -37.12 5.12
N GLU A 47 5.14 -36.02 5.87
CA GLU A 47 4.46 -35.86 7.18
C GLU A 47 3.23 -34.94 7.20
N GLU A 48 2.69 -34.52 6.05
CA GLU A 48 1.28 -34.10 6.03
C GLU A 48 0.41 -35.36 6.09
N LYS A 49 0.24 -35.91 7.32
CA LYS A 49 -0.80 -36.90 7.60
C LYS A 49 -2.11 -36.31 7.06
N LYS A 50 -2.62 -36.86 5.95
CA LYS A 50 -3.90 -36.47 5.38
C LYS A 50 -4.96 -36.73 6.44
N LEU A 51 -5.30 -35.69 7.20
CA LEU A 51 -6.32 -35.74 8.25
C LEU A 51 -7.52 -36.50 7.70
N THR A 52 -7.97 -37.49 8.44
CA THR A 52 -9.13 -38.29 8.11
C THR A 52 -10.34 -37.34 7.98
N VAL A 53 -11.35 -37.68 7.18
CA VAL A 53 -12.53 -36.80 6.97
C VAL A 53 -13.16 -36.38 8.30
N MET A 54 -13.22 -37.28 9.27
CA MET A 54 -13.69 -36.99 10.63
C MET A 54 -12.78 -35.99 11.37
N GLU A 55 -11.46 -36.14 11.28
CA GLU A 55 -10.50 -35.23 11.92
C GLU A 55 -10.57 -33.82 11.31
N LYS A 56 -10.79 -33.71 9.99
CA LYS A 56 -11.03 -32.43 9.31
C LYS A 56 -12.32 -31.76 9.79
N ILE A 57 -13.40 -32.53 9.93
CA ILE A 57 -14.68 -32.01 10.44
C ILE A 57 -14.51 -31.56 11.89
N LYS A 58 -13.89 -32.37 12.75
CA LYS A 58 -13.64 -32.03 14.16
C LYS A 58 -12.79 -30.75 14.27
N HIS A 59 -11.72 -30.64 13.50
CA HIS A 59 -10.87 -29.45 13.47
C HIS A 59 -11.63 -28.22 12.97
N GLY A 60 -12.47 -28.36 11.94
CA GLY A 60 -13.32 -27.29 11.43
C GLY A 60 -14.33 -26.77 12.46
N VAL A 61 -15.04 -27.68 13.15
CA VAL A 61 -16.00 -27.33 14.21
C VAL A 61 -15.30 -26.66 15.38
N GLN A 62 -14.14 -27.19 15.81
CA GLN A 62 -13.37 -26.60 16.90
C GLN A 62 -12.86 -25.20 16.54
N HIS A 63 -12.32 -25.01 15.34
CA HIS A 63 -11.91 -23.69 14.83
C HIS A 63 -13.08 -22.69 14.82
N PHE A 64 -14.27 -23.13 14.44
CA PHE A 64 -15.46 -22.29 14.43
C PHE A 64 -15.91 -21.90 15.85
N TRP A 65 -15.85 -22.86 16.78
CA TRP A 65 -16.19 -22.63 18.20
C TRP A 65 -15.22 -21.64 18.84
N ASP A 66 -13.91 -21.88 18.67
CA ASP A 66 -12.86 -21.01 19.21
C ASP A 66 -12.92 -19.61 18.59
N GLY A 67 -13.17 -19.51 17.28
CA GLY A 67 -13.37 -18.25 16.59
C GLY A 67 -14.60 -17.48 17.08
N THR A 68 -15.71 -18.18 17.34
CA THR A 68 -16.94 -17.55 17.87
C THR A 68 -16.74 -17.04 19.29
N LYS A 69 -16.03 -17.80 20.14
CA LYS A 69 -15.64 -17.36 21.48
C LYS A 69 -14.75 -16.13 21.41
N LEU A 70 -13.74 -16.14 20.53
CA LEU A 70 -12.83 -15.02 20.32
C LEU A 70 -13.58 -13.76 19.88
N LEU A 71 -14.44 -13.86 18.86
CA LEU A 71 -15.28 -12.75 18.39
C LEU A 71 -16.17 -12.18 19.51
N GLY A 72 -16.79 -13.04 20.33
CA GLY A 72 -17.60 -12.60 21.46
C GLY A 72 -16.78 -11.79 22.48
N THR A 73 -15.54 -12.21 22.77
CA THR A 73 -14.64 -11.43 23.64
C THR A 73 -14.25 -10.09 23.02
N GLU A 74 -13.99 -10.06 21.71
CA GLU A 74 -13.65 -8.85 20.98
C GLU A 74 -14.78 -7.83 20.94
N ILE A 75 -16.03 -8.28 20.76
CA ILE A 75 -17.23 -7.44 20.83
C ILE A 75 -17.36 -6.83 22.23
N LYS A 76 -17.18 -7.63 23.28
CA LYS A 76 -17.25 -7.15 24.67
C LYS A 76 -16.19 -6.09 24.99
N ILE A 77 -14.94 -6.31 24.56
CA ILE A 77 -13.87 -5.33 24.77
C ILE A 77 -14.15 -4.06 23.97
N SER A 78 -14.54 -4.20 22.70
CA SER A 78 -14.83 -3.07 21.82
C SER A 78 -16.00 -2.23 22.30
N TRP A 79 -17.00 -2.83 22.94
CA TRP A 79 -18.07 -2.10 23.62
C TRP A 79 -17.52 -1.18 24.74
N LYS A 80 -16.62 -1.69 25.57
CA LYS A 80 -15.95 -0.88 26.62
C LYS A 80 -15.13 0.26 26.00
N LEU A 81 -14.42 0.00 24.90
CA LEU A 81 -13.64 1.02 24.19
C LEU A 81 -14.55 2.08 23.54
N ALA A 82 -15.69 1.68 22.99
CA ALA A 82 -16.68 2.59 22.44
C ALA A 82 -17.27 3.49 23.53
N LEU A 83 -17.59 2.95 24.71
CA LEU A 83 -18.04 3.72 25.87
C LEU A 83 -16.96 4.68 26.37
N LYS A 84 -15.70 4.22 26.47
CA LYS A 84 -14.55 5.08 26.82
C LYS A 84 -14.43 6.26 25.86
N MET A 85 -14.55 6.01 24.56
CA MET A 85 -14.53 7.06 23.53
C MET A 85 -15.75 8.00 23.62
N ALA A 86 -16.96 7.47 23.84
CA ALA A 86 -18.18 8.27 24.01
C ALA A 86 -18.14 9.16 25.26
N ALA A 87 -17.44 8.73 26.31
CA ALA A 87 -17.19 9.51 27.52
C ALA A 87 -16.13 10.62 27.33
N GLY A 88 -15.54 10.74 26.14
CA GLY A 88 -14.56 11.76 25.78
C GLY A 88 -13.10 11.39 26.06
N TYR A 89 -12.80 10.14 26.42
CA TYR A 89 -11.42 9.69 26.60
C TYR A 89 -10.78 9.32 25.27
N GLU A 90 -9.52 9.70 25.09
CA GLU A 90 -8.75 9.27 23.93
C GLU A 90 -8.42 7.76 24.01
N LEU A 91 -8.50 7.10 22.85
CA LEU A 91 -8.07 5.72 22.68
C LEU A 91 -6.62 5.69 22.22
N SER A 92 -5.82 4.84 22.89
CA SER A 92 -4.47 4.51 22.42
C SER A 92 -4.52 3.90 21.01
N ARG A 93 -3.39 3.88 20.32
CA ARG A 93 -3.29 3.31 18.97
C ARG A 93 -3.74 1.86 18.92
N ARG A 94 -3.47 1.07 19.97
CA ARG A 94 -3.89 -0.34 20.08
C ARG A 94 -5.39 -0.47 20.27
N GLU A 95 -5.96 0.28 21.21
CA GLU A 95 -7.40 0.29 21.49
C GLU A 95 -8.21 0.67 20.24
N ARG A 96 -7.77 1.72 19.53
CA ARG A 96 -8.43 2.20 18.31
C ARG A 96 -8.43 1.14 17.21
N ARG A 97 -7.27 0.51 16.95
CA ARG A 97 -7.17 -0.56 15.94
C ARG A 97 -7.99 -1.79 16.32
N GLN A 98 -8.08 -2.12 17.61
CA GLN A 98 -8.95 -3.21 18.07
C GLN A 98 -10.42 -2.91 17.79
N LEU A 99 -10.89 -1.70 18.16
CA LEU A 99 -12.25 -1.25 17.88
C LEU A 99 -12.55 -1.26 16.38
N GLU A 100 -11.69 -0.66 15.56
CA GLU A 100 -11.86 -0.64 14.09
C GLU A 100 -11.92 -2.04 13.48
N ARG A 101 -11.08 -2.97 13.95
CA ARG A 101 -11.11 -4.36 13.49
C ARG A 101 -12.43 -5.03 13.84
N THR A 102 -12.89 -4.92 15.08
CA THR A 102 -14.14 -5.53 15.52
C THR A 102 -15.35 -4.94 14.79
N VAL A 103 -15.37 -3.62 14.56
CA VAL A 103 -16.42 -2.97 13.76
C VAL A 103 -16.43 -3.51 12.33
N LYS A 104 -15.26 -3.66 11.70
CA LYS A 104 -15.13 -4.23 10.36
C LYS A 104 -15.57 -5.69 10.30
N ASP A 105 -15.19 -6.49 11.29
CA ASP A 105 -15.57 -7.89 11.39
C ASP A 105 -17.06 -8.07 11.66
N LEU A 106 -17.69 -7.17 12.43
CA LEU A 106 -19.14 -7.12 12.61
C LEU A 106 -19.87 -6.73 11.31
N GLY A 107 -19.35 -5.76 10.56
CA GLY A 107 -19.89 -5.40 9.25
C GLY A 107 -19.82 -6.57 8.25
N ARG A 108 -18.75 -7.38 8.31
CA ARG A 108 -18.61 -8.61 7.51
C ARG A 108 -19.55 -9.73 7.95
N LEU A 109 -19.95 -9.76 9.22
CA LEU A 109 -20.91 -10.75 9.74
C LEU A 109 -22.32 -10.56 9.20
N VAL A 110 -22.74 -9.34 8.87
CA VAL A 110 -24.10 -9.06 8.37
C VAL A 110 -24.44 -9.84 7.10
N PRO A 111 -23.64 -9.80 6.01
CA PRO A 111 -23.90 -10.65 4.85
C PRO A 111 -23.66 -12.14 5.15
N PHE A 112 -22.79 -12.47 6.11
CA PHE A 112 -22.51 -13.85 6.51
C PHE A 112 -23.65 -14.50 7.31
N SER A 113 -24.39 -13.73 8.13
CA SER A 113 -25.45 -14.25 8.99
C SER A 113 -26.62 -14.84 8.21
N VAL A 114 -26.81 -14.40 6.96
CA VAL A 114 -27.80 -14.99 6.03
C VAL A 114 -27.55 -16.49 5.83
N PHE A 115 -26.30 -16.92 5.75
CA PHE A 115 -25.95 -18.33 5.55
C PHE A 115 -26.17 -19.19 6.80
N ILE A 116 -26.19 -18.57 7.99
CA ILE A 116 -26.48 -19.23 9.26
C ILE A 116 -28.00 -19.36 9.46
N ILE A 117 -28.75 -18.31 9.13
CA ILE A 117 -30.21 -18.23 9.33
C ILE A 117 -30.96 -19.08 8.32
N VAL A 118 -30.52 -19.12 7.06
CA VAL A 118 -31.17 -19.89 6.00
C VAL A 118 -30.76 -21.36 6.09
N PRO A 119 -31.71 -22.31 6.26
CA PRO A 119 -31.41 -23.73 6.23
C PRO A 119 -30.68 -24.13 4.94
N ALA A 120 -29.61 -24.91 5.04
CA ALA A 120 -28.70 -25.27 3.94
C ALA A 120 -27.97 -24.09 3.25
N GLY A 121 -27.95 -22.90 3.85
CA GLY A 121 -27.17 -21.76 3.37
C GLY A 121 -25.67 -22.07 3.22
N GLU A 122 -25.13 -22.94 4.09
CA GLU A 122 -23.72 -23.39 4.03
C GLU A 122 -23.33 -23.95 2.66
N LEU A 123 -24.25 -24.60 1.93
CA LEU A 123 -24.00 -25.15 0.60
C LEU A 123 -23.63 -24.06 -0.42
N PHE A 124 -24.08 -22.83 -0.19
CA PHE A 124 -23.78 -21.67 -1.03
C PHE A 124 -22.49 -20.94 -0.61
N LEU A 125 -21.91 -21.22 0.56
CA LEU A 125 -20.63 -20.62 0.98
C LEU A 125 -19.49 -20.77 -0.03
N PRO A 126 -19.23 -21.95 -0.66
CA PRO A 126 -18.17 -22.05 -1.66
C PRO A 126 -18.38 -21.12 -2.86
N PHE A 127 -19.63 -20.88 -3.26
CA PHE A 127 -19.95 -19.92 -4.32
C PHE A 127 -19.83 -18.47 -3.82
N ALA A 128 -20.34 -18.18 -2.62
CA ALA A 128 -20.28 -16.85 -2.02
C ALA A 128 -18.84 -16.39 -1.76
N LEU A 129 -17.95 -17.26 -1.30
CA LEU A 129 -16.53 -16.95 -1.11
C LEU A 129 -15.80 -16.67 -2.42
N LYS A 130 -16.25 -17.29 -3.52
CA LYS A 130 -15.72 -17.00 -4.87
C LYS A 130 -16.18 -15.63 -5.37
N LEU A 131 -17.40 -15.21 -5.02
CA LEU A 131 -17.97 -13.92 -5.40
C LEU A 131 -17.51 -12.78 -4.48
N PHE A 132 -17.32 -13.07 -3.19
CA PHE A 132 -16.98 -12.12 -2.12
C PHE A 132 -15.78 -12.62 -1.28
N PRO A 133 -14.55 -12.55 -1.81
CA PRO A 133 -13.35 -13.14 -1.19
C PRO A 133 -12.93 -12.54 0.17
N ASN A 134 -13.59 -11.46 0.62
CA ASN A 134 -13.33 -10.78 1.89
C ASN A 134 -14.55 -10.76 2.83
N MET A 135 -15.51 -11.68 2.62
CA MET A 135 -16.75 -11.75 3.42
C MET A 135 -16.56 -12.37 4.80
N LEU A 136 -15.52 -13.19 5.00
CA LEU A 136 -15.29 -13.80 6.32
C LEU A 136 -14.69 -12.78 7.28
N PRO A 137 -15.18 -12.73 8.53
CA PRO A 137 -14.49 -12.03 9.60
C PRO A 137 -13.06 -12.54 9.75
N SER A 138 -12.14 -11.66 10.13
CA SER A 138 -10.72 -12.01 10.25
C SER A 138 -10.45 -13.13 11.26
N THR A 139 -11.36 -13.30 12.20
CA THR A 139 -11.39 -14.36 13.23
C THR A 139 -11.56 -15.77 12.65
N TYR A 140 -12.25 -15.91 11.50
CA TYR A 140 -12.49 -17.19 10.84
C TYR A 140 -11.52 -17.43 9.65
N GLU A 141 -10.53 -16.57 9.47
CA GLU A 141 -9.59 -16.67 8.35
C GLU A 141 -8.37 -17.53 8.69
N ASP A 142 -8.20 -18.63 7.95
CA ASP A 142 -7.06 -19.55 8.07
C ASP A 142 -5.71 -18.87 7.77
N GLN A 143 -4.65 -19.37 8.42
CA GLN A 143 -3.29 -18.88 8.19
C GLN A 143 -2.88 -18.97 6.70
N SER A 144 -3.22 -20.07 6.03
CA SER A 144 -2.92 -20.24 4.60
C SER A 144 -3.61 -19.20 3.70
N ALA A 145 -4.80 -18.73 4.08
CA ALA A 145 -5.52 -17.69 3.36
C ALA A 145 -4.84 -16.32 3.56
N LYS A 146 -4.40 -16.02 4.79
CA LYS A 146 -3.60 -14.83 5.11
C LYS A 146 -2.29 -14.82 4.32
N ASP A 147 -1.58 -15.94 4.29
CA ASP A 147 -0.31 -16.07 3.56
C ASP A 147 -0.51 -15.90 2.05
N LYS A 148 -1.60 -16.45 1.48
CA LYS A 148 -1.98 -16.24 0.08
C LYS A 148 -2.28 -14.77 -0.22
N LYS A 149 -3.01 -14.07 0.66
CA LYS A 149 -3.28 -12.62 0.51
C LYS A 149 -1.98 -11.80 0.55
N MET A 150 -1.08 -12.12 1.48
CA MET A 150 0.22 -11.45 1.59
C MET A 150 1.09 -11.70 0.35
N LYS A 151 1.12 -12.95 -0.14
CA LYS A 151 1.83 -13.30 -1.39
C LYS A 151 1.25 -12.55 -2.59
N LYS A 152 -0.08 -12.50 -2.73
CA LYS A 152 -0.76 -11.77 -3.80
C LYS A 152 -0.46 -10.27 -3.75
N LEU A 153 -0.48 -9.67 -2.57
CA LEU A 153 -0.14 -8.27 -2.39
C LEU A 153 1.31 -7.99 -2.79
N ARG A 154 2.25 -8.86 -2.38
CA ARG A 154 3.66 -8.73 -2.77
C ARG A 154 3.86 -8.80 -4.28
N THR A 155 3.23 -9.77 -4.94
CA THR A 155 3.26 -9.87 -6.42
C THR A 155 2.68 -8.61 -7.05
N THR A 156 1.51 -8.16 -6.58
CA THR A 156 0.87 -6.93 -7.07
C THR A 156 1.79 -5.71 -6.92
N ARG A 157 2.46 -5.56 -5.78
CA ARG A 157 3.41 -4.46 -5.57
C ARG A 157 4.57 -4.52 -6.54
N LYS A 158 5.15 -5.70 -6.78
CA LYS A 158 6.25 -5.86 -7.74
C LYS A 158 5.81 -5.45 -9.16
N ASP A 159 4.69 -6.00 -9.62
CA ASP A 159 4.19 -5.77 -10.98
C ASP A 159 3.83 -4.29 -11.21
N VAL A 160 3.15 -3.70 -10.23
CA VAL A 160 2.68 -2.32 -10.33
C VAL A 160 3.80 -1.30 -10.10
N SER A 161 4.82 -1.64 -9.33
CA SER A 161 5.98 -0.75 -9.16
C SER A 161 6.75 -0.54 -10.45
N ALA A 162 6.86 -1.58 -11.28
CA ALA A 162 7.45 -1.46 -12.62
C ALA A 162 6.63 -0.52 -13.51
N LEU A 163 5.28 -0.62 -13.45
CA LEU A 163 4.38 0.28 -14.15
C LEU A 163 4.54 1.71 -13.67
N ILE A 164 4.48 1.96 -12.35
CA ILE A 164 4.64 3.29 -11.77
C ILE A 164 5.97 3.90 -12.24
N LYS A 165 7.07 3.16 -12.13
CA LYS A 165 8.40 3.60 -12.58
C LYS A 165 8.38 4.02 -14.05
N ARG A 166 7.86 3.16 -14.93
CA ARG A 166 7.79 3.44 -16.37
C ARG A 166 6.94 4.68 -16.66
N THR A 167 5.74 4.74 -16.10
CA THR A 167 4.85 5.89 -16.32
C THR A 167 5.45 7.19 -15.80
N LEU A 168 6.22 7.14 -14.70
CA LEU A 168 6.89 8.31 -14.15
C LEU A 168 8.04 8.80 -15.04
N GLN A 169 8.75 7.88 -15.68
CA GLN A 169 9.77 8.19 -16.68
C GLN A 169 9.19 8.78 -17.97
N GLU A 170 7.94 8.45 -18.30
CA GLU A 170 7.27 8.93 -19.51
C GLU A 170 6.55 10.28 -19.29
N THR A 171 5.89 10.47 -18.14
CA THR A 171 5.02 11.65 -17.88
C THR A 171 5.50 12.57 -16.76
N GLY A 172 6.48 12.15 -15.96
CA GLY A 172 7.00 12.94 -14.85
C GLY A 172 6.08 13.04 -13.63
N ILE A 173 6.59 13.72 -12.60
CA ILE A 173 5.77 14.19 -11.48
C ILE A 173 5.55 15.69 -11.68
N PRO A 174 4.32 16.12 -11.91
CA PRO A 174 3.96 17.53 -12.01
C PRO A 174 4.27 18.27 -10.71
N VAL A 175 4.97 19.39 -10.82
CA VAL A 175 5.44 20.20 -9.70
C VAL A 175 4.71 21.55 -9.72
N SER A 176 4.13 21.97 -8.62
CA SER A 176 3.72 23.38 -8.45
C SER A 176 4.87 24.08 -7.75
N ILE A 177 5.61 24.92 -8.49
CA ILE A 177 6.82 25.57 -7.96
C ILE A 177 6.53 27.03 -7.62
N PRO A 178 6.61 27.41 -6.34
CA PRO A 178 6.68 28.82 -5.96
C PRO A 178 8.03 29.41 -6.44
N THR A 179 8.01 30.63 -6.97
CA THR A 179 9.15 31.39 -7.54
C THR A 179 10.45 31.37 -6.74
N ARG A 180 10.38 31.22 -5.40
CA ARG A 180 11.56 31.23 -4.53
C ARG A 180 12.25 29.88 -4.36
N GLN A 181 11.52 28.78 -4.59
CA GLN A 181 12.01 27.41 -4.42
C GLN A 181 12.56 26.83 -5.73
N SER A 182 12.36 27.55 -6.83
CA SER A 182 12.72 27.10 -8.15
C SER A 182 14.23 27.07 -8.40
N LYS A 183 15.01 27.97 -7.78
CA LYS A 183 16.49 27.95 -7.86
C LYS A 183 17.10 26.69 -7.25
N GLU A 184 16.66 26.33 -6.05
CA GLU A 184 17.13 25.12 -5.35
C GLU A 184 16.80 23.87 -6.18
N PHE A 185 15.61 23.86 -6.80
CA PHE A 185 15.19 22.83 -7.73
C PHE A 185 16.10 22.76 -8.97
N THR A 186 16.35 23.89 -9.64
CA THR A 186 17.20 23.93 -10.83
C THR A 186 18.65 23.50 -10.54
N GLU A 187 19.23 23.99 -9.44
CA GLU A 187 20.59 23.62 -9.03
C GLU A 187 20.72 22.12 -8.71
N PHE A 188 19.73 21.54 -8.05
CA PHE A 188 19.71 20.11 -7.74
C PHE A 188 19.67 19.24 -8.99
N PHE A 189 18.78 19.54 -9.93
CA PHE A 189 18.69 18.78 -11.19
C PHE A 189 19.93 18.96 -12.07
N ARG A 190 20.54 20.15 -12.08
CA ARG A 190 21.83 20.39 -12.75
C ARG A 190 22.95 19.51 -12.16
N LYS A 191 23.02 19.37 -10.83
CA LYS A 191 23.99 18.48 -10.17
C LYS A 191 23.80 17.02 -10.57
N ILE A 192 22.56 16.53 -10.52
CA ILE A 192 22.22 15.13 -10.84
C ILE A 192 22.50 14.79 -12.31
N ARG A 193 22.08 15.66 -13.24
CA ARG A 193 22.06 15.34 -14.68
C ARG A 193 23.29 15.85 -15.43
N THR A 194 23.75 17.05 -15.13
CA THR A 194 24.86 17.70 -15.87
C THR A 194 26.22 17.39 -15.23
N SER A 195 26.29 17.41 -13.89
CA SER A 195 27.56 17.28 -13.16
C SER A 195 27.91 15.83 -12.80
N GLY A 196 26.93 14.93 -12.80
CA GLY A 196 27.11 13.54 -12.32
C GLY A 196 27.43 13.44 -10.83
N GLU A 197 27.20 14.51 -10.06
CA GLU A 197 27.43 14.57 -8.62
C GLU A 197 26.24 13.97 -7.86
N SER A 198 26.51 13.23 -6.79
CA SER A 198 25.46 12.79 -5.86
C SER A 198 25.03 13.98 -4.99
N PRO A 199 23.74 14.37 -5.00
CA PRO A 199 23.26 15.48 -4.20
C PRO A 199 23.35 15.15 -2.71
N SER A 200 23.56 16.18 -1.88
CA SER A 200 23.54 16.00 -0.42
C SER A 200 22.15 15.59 0.07
N ARG A 201 22.07 14.95 1.25
CA ARG A 201 20.78 14.59 1.86
C ARG A 201 19.94 15.83 2.14
N GLU A 202 20.59 16.92 2.53
CA GLU A 202 19.93 18.20 2.79
C GLU A 202 19.37 18.84 1.52
N ASP A 203 20.10 18.75 0.39
CA ASP A 203 19.61 19.20 -0.92
C ASP A 203 18.38 18.38 -1.34
N LEU A 204 18.46 17.05 -1.22
CA LEU A 204 17.35 16.15 -1.53
C LEU A 204 16.11 16.47 -0.69
N ILE A 205 16.26 16.65 0.62
CA ILE A 205 15.16 17.02 1.52
C ILE A 205 14.56 18.37 1.11
N ARG A 206 15.37 19.37 0.75
CA ARG A 206 14.86 20.69 0.31
C ARG A 206 13.98 20.55 -0.92
N VAL A 207 14.44 19.82 -1.93
CA VAL A 207 13.69 19.62 -3.18
C VAL A 207 12.42 18.79 -2.96
N CYS A 208 12.48 17.73 -2.15
CA CYS A 208 11.30 16.92 -1.86
C CYS A 208 10.16 17.71 -1.18
N LYS A 209 10.46 18.78 -0.44
CA LYS A 209 9.43 19.65 0.19
C LYS A 209 8.68 20.54 -0.78
N ILE A 210 9.17 20.70 -2.01
CA ILE A 210 8.51 21.51 -3.05
C ILE A 210 7.23 20.80 -3.52
N PHE A 211 7.25 19.47 -3.53
CA PHE A 211 6.10 18.65 -3.84
C PHE A 211 5.03 18.79 -2.75
N LYS A 212 3.75 18.65 -3.12
CA LYS A 212 2.62 18.63 -2.21
C LYS A 212 1.73 17.45 -2.52
N ASP A 213 1.18 16.81 -1.49
CA ASP A 213 0.34 15.62 -1.64
C ASP A 213 -0.79 15.86 -2.66
N ASP A 214 -1.56 16.94 -2.51
CA ASP A 214 -2.73 17.20 -3.36
C ASP A 214 -2.37 17.56 -4.80
N VAL A 215 -1.38 18.45 -4.99
CA VAL A 215 -0.89 18.83 -6.32
C VAL A 215 -0.35 17.61 -7.06
N THR A 216 0.44 16.77 -6.39
CA THR A 216 0.96 15.56 -7.00
C THR A 216 -0.19 14.64 -7.40
N LEU A 217 -1.18 14.41 -6.53
CA LEU A 217 -2.30 13.51 -6.81
C LEU A 217 -3.24 13.98 -7.91
N ASP A 218 -3.51 15.28 -7.99
CA ASP A 218 -4.44 15.82 -8.98
C ASP A 218 -3.91 15.66 -10.40
N ASN A 219 -2.61 15.78 -10.55
CA ASN A 219 -1.95 15.73 -11.85
C ASN A 219 -1.37 14.34 -12.20
N LEU A 220 -1.56 13.31 -11.35
CA LEU A 220 -1.28 11.93 -11.74
C LEU A 220 -2.29 11.45 -12.79
N SER A 221 -1.78 10.80 -13.84
CA SER A 221 -2.59 10.12 -14.84
C SER A 221 -3.37 8.95 -14.24
N ARG A 222 -4.47 8.55 -14.91
CA ARG A 222 -5.28 7.41 -14.47
C ARG A 222 -4.48 6.11 -14.28
N PRO A 223 -3.56 5.70 -15.18
CA PRO A 223 -2.70 4.53 -14.96
C PRO A 223 -1.87 4.63 -13.68
N GLN A 224 -1.33 5.81 -13.37
CA GLN A 224 -0.56 6.05 -12.14
C GLN A 224 -1.46 5.97 -10.90
N LEU A 225 -2.66 6.55 -10.93
CA LEU A 225 -3.63 6.47 -9.82
C LEU A 225 -4.08 5.04 -9.55
N VAL A 226 -4.40 4.28 -10.61
CA VAL A 226 -4.75 2.86 -10.51
C VAL A 226 -3.57 2.06 -9.96
N GLY A 227 -2.36 2.34 -10.44
CA GLY A 227 -1.13 1.74 -9.95
C GLY A 227 -0.96 1.99 -8.46
N MET A 228 -1.02 3.24 -8.03
CA MET A 228 -0.82 3.58 -6.62
C MET A 228 -1.89 2.98 -5.72
N CYS A 229 -3.16 2.96 -6.15
CA CYS A 229 -4.23 2.26 -5.44
C CYS A 229 -3.90 0.78 -5.23
N ARG A 230 -3.50 0.07 -6.30
CA ARG A 230 -3.16 -1.36 -6.22
C ARG A 230 -1.94 -1.61 -5.33
N TYR A 231 -0.92 -0.76 -5.42
CA TYR A 231 0.29 -0.83 -4.60
C TYR A 231 -0.01 -0.71 -3.10
N MET A 232 -0.91 0.23 -2.75
CA MET A 232 -1.35 0.48 -1.39
C MET A 232 -2.46 -0.45 -0.88
N ASN A 233 -2.81 -1.48 -1.67
CA ASN A 233 -3.91 -2.41 -1.37
C ASN A 233 -5.27 -1.71 -1.17
N LEU A 234 -5.58 -0.75 -2.05
CA LEU A 234 -6.84 -0.02 -2.13
C LEU A 234 -7.69 -0.52 -3.30
N ASN A 235 -8.98 -0.19 -3.27
CA ASN A 235 -9.83 -0.42 -4.42
C ASN A 235 -9.40 0.50 -5.58
N SER A 236 -9.11 -0.09 -6.74
CA SER A 236 -8.67 0.61 -7.94
C SER A 236 -9.76 0.73 -9.02
N PHE A 237 -11.02 0.51 -8.65
CA PHE A 237 -12.17 0.70 -9.52
C PHE A 237 -12.87 2.04 -9.24
N GLY A 238 -13.38 2.68 -10.29
CA GLY A 238 -14.11 3.95 -10.22
C GLY A 238 -13.55 5.02 -11.15
N THR A 239 -14.05 6.24 -10.96
CA THR A 239 -13.55 7.45 -11.61
C THR A 239 -12.26 7.94 -10.95
N ASP A 240 -11.53 8.82 -11.62
CA ASP A 240 -10.24 9.32 -11.13
C ASP A 240 -10.41 10.10 -9.81
N ALA A 241 -11.53 10.82 -9.65
CA ALA A 241 -11.90 11.46 -8.38
C ALA A 241 -12.04 10.44 -7.23
N MET A 242 -12.64 9.28 -7.48
CA MET A 242 -12.75 8.21 -6.47
C MET A 242 -11.38 7.61 -6.13
N LEU A 243 -10.51 7.41 -7.12
CA LEU A 243 -9.15 6.91 -6.90
C LEU A 243 -8.34 7.89 -6.05
N ARG A 244 -8.35 9.19 -6.40
CA ARG A 244 -7.70 10.26 -5.62
C ARG A 244 -8.25 10.31 -4.20
N TYR A 245 -9.57 10.25 -4.03
CA TYR A 245 -10.19 10.21 -2.71
C TYR A 245 -9.70 9.00 -1.88
N ASN A 246 -9.67 7.80 -2.45
CA ASN A 246 -9.21 6.60 -1.76
C ASN A 246 -7.76 6.76 -1.28
N ILE A 247 -6.90 7.33 -2.13
CA ILE A 247 -5.49 7.60 -1.79
C ILE A 247 -5.41 8.66 -0.69
N ARG A 248 -6.05 9.83 -0.85
CA ARG A 248 -6.06 10.91 0.17
C ARG A 248 -6.58 10.41 1.51
N HIS A 249 -7.67 9.65 1.50
CA HIS A 249 -8.24 9.07 2.70
C HIS A 249 -7.24 8.14 3.40
N ARG A 250 -6.57 7.26 2.65
CA ARG A 250 -5.52 6.40 3.21
C ARG A 250 -4.31 7.20 3.69
N MET A 251 -3.91 8.26 2.99
CA MET A 251 -2.85 9.16 3.45
C MET A 251 -3.22 9.72 4.81
N ARG A 252 -4.39 10.33 4.98
CA ARG A 252 -4.84 10.88 6.25
C ARG A 252 -4.84 9.86 7.39
N GLN A 253 -5.23 8.61 7.11
CA GLN A 253 -5.13 7.51 8.10
C GLN A 253 -3.67 7.23 8.50
N MET A 254 -2.77 7.12 7.52
CA MET A 254 -1.33 6.93 7.76
C MET A 254 -0.75 8.12 8.53
N LYS A 255 -1.12 9.35 8.15
CA LYS A 255 -0.66 10.58 8.79
C LYS A 255 -0.98 10.61 10.29
N ARG A 256 -2.19 10.17 10.67
CA ARG A 256 -2.62 10.02 12.06
C ARG A 256 -1.88 8.87 12.76
N ASP A 257 -1.72 7.75 12.09
CA ASP A 257 -0.99 6.58 12.60
C ASP A 257 0.48 6.91 12.91
N ASP A 258 1.15 7.67 12.03
CA ASP A 258 2.53 8.13 12.24
C ASP A 258 2.67 9.00 13.49
N ARG A 259 1.77 9.98 13.68
CA ARG A 259 1.78 10.83 14.89
C ARG A 259 1.59 9.97 16.15
N ALA A 260 0.69 8.99 16.10
CA ALA A 260 0.46 8.07 17.22
C ALA A 260 1.68 7.18 17.50
N ILE A 261 2.32 6.61 16.47
CA ILE A 261 3.55 5.80 16.64
C ILE A 261 4.70 6.66 17.17
N SER A 262 4.85 7.89 16.67
CA SER A 262 5.89 8.80 17.15
C SER A 262 5.68 9.19 18.62
N TYR A 263 4.43 9.28 19.07
CA TYR A 263 4.09 9.59 20.46
C TYR A 263 4.30 8.39 21.40
N GLU A 264 3.83 7.19 21.01
CA GLU A 264 3.97 5.96 21.80
C GLU A 264 5.39 5.36 21.75
N GLY A 265 6.18 5.72 20.72
CA GLY A 265 7.50 5.19 20.43
C GLY A 265 7.46 3.90 19.60
N ILE A 266 8.41 3.76 18.67
CA ILE A 266 8.50 2.61 17.75
C ILE A 266 8.76 1.30 18.52
N GLU A 267 9.51 1.36 19.61
CA GLU A 267 9.81 0.18 20.45
C GLU A 267 8.58 -0.39 21.17
N SER A 268 7.49 0.37 21.25
CA SER A 268 6.23 -0.14 21.80
C SER A 268 5.52 -1.10 20.84
N LEU A 269 5.90 -1.18 19.56
CA LEU A 269 5.23 -2.03 18.58
C LEU A 269 5.67 -3.50 18.71
N THR A 270 4.68 -4.40 18.74
CA THR A 270 4.92 -5.83 18.56
C THR A 270 5.33 -6.13 17.11
N VAL A 271 5.99 -7.27 16.86
CA VAL A 271 6.45 -7.64 15.51
C VAL A 271 5.31 -7.64 14.46
N PRO A 272 4.11 -8.18 14.74
CA PRO A 272 2.99 -8.10 13.79
C PRO A 272 2.50 -6.67 13.56
N GLU A 273 2.51 -5.82 14.60
CA GLU A 273 2.13 -4.41 14.47
C GLU A 273 3.13 -3.62 13.64
N LEU A 274 4.42 -3.88 13.84
CA LEU A 274 5.52 -3.32 13.06
C LEU A 274 5.38 -3.71 11.59
N GLN A 275 5.21 -4.99 11.29
CA GLN A 275 4.98 -5.47 9.94
C GLN A 275 3.75 -4.82 9.30
N ASN A 276 2.64 -4.69 10.02
CA ASN A 276 1.44 -4.04 9.49
C ASN A 276 1.65 -2.52 9.28
N ALA A 277 2.38 -1.86 10.17
CA ALA A 277 2.70 -0.43 10.05
C ALA A 277 3.58 -0.17 8.81
N CYS A 278 4.65 -0.94 8.65
CA CYS A 278 5.53 -0.89 7.48
C CYS A 278 4.76 -1.22 6.20
N ALA A 279 3.99 -2.32 6.19
CA ALA A 279 3.20 -2.71 5.03
C ALA A 279 2.18 -1.64 4.63
N SER A 280 1.53 -0.96 5.58
CA SER A 280 0.58 0.11 5.28
C SER A 280 1.23 1.32 4.59
N ARG A 281 2.51 1.56 4.85
CA ARG A 281 3.35 2.61 4.23
C ARG A 281 3.97 2.19 2.90
N GLY A 282 3.71 0.96 2.45
CA GLY A 282 4.33 0.40 1.24
C GLY A 282 5.72 -0.18 1.47
N ILE A 283 6.26 -0.17 2.69
CA ILE A 283 7.60 -0.69 3.00
C ILE A 283 7.62 -2.23 2.82
N ARG A 284 8.78 -2.76 2.40
CA ARG A 284 8.99 -4.20 2.21
C ARG A 284 9.09 -4.91 3.55
N THR A 285 8.18 -5.86 3.81
CA THR A 285 8.12 -6.56 5.11
C THR A 285 8.57 -8.02 5.08
N HIS A 286 8.59 -8.64 3.91
CA HIS A 286 8.89 -10.06 3.79
C HIS A 286 10.39 -10.30 3.64
N GLY A 287 10.94 -11.19 4.47
CA GLY A 287 12.37 -11.53 4.45
C GLY A 287 13.26 -10.48 5.11
N VAL A 288 12.66 -9.53 5.84
CA VAL A 288 13.35 -8.44 6.54
C VAL A 288 13.30 -8.70 8.04
N SER A 289 14.40 -8.45 8.74
CA SER A 289 14.48 -8.64 10.19
C SER A 289 13.61 -7.60 10.94
N PRO A 290 13.08 -7.92 12.13
CA PRO A 290 12.34 -6.94 12.92
C PRO A 290 13.17 -5.71 13.33
N GLY A 291 14.49 -5.82 13.40
CA GLY A 291 15.37 -4.67 13.66
C GLY A 291 15.36 -3.70 12.48
N HIS A 292 15.63 -4.22 11.28
CA HIS A 292 15.63 -3.41 10.05
C HIS A 292 14.25 -2.78 9.77
N LEU A 293 13.15 -3.49 10.05
CA LEU A 293 11.81 -2.90 9.93
C LEU A 293 11.59 -1.70 10.87
N ARG A 294 12.22 -1.68 12.05
CA ARG A 294 12.18 -0.52 12.93
C ARG A 294 12.99 0.63 12.34
N ASP A 295 14.16 0.35 11.78
CA ASP A 295 15.01 1.35 11.13
C ASP A 295 14.30 2.00 9.93
N ASP A 296 13.65 1.18 9.08
CA ASP A 296 12.84 1.65 7.96
C ASP A 296 11.66 2.53 8.43
N LEU A 297 10.93 2.05 9.45
CA LEU A 297 9.80 2.81 9.99
C LEU A 297 10.26 4.11 10.66
N ASN A 298 11.40 4.10 11.33
CA ASN A 298 11.97 5.29 11.95
C ASN A 298 12.39 6.31 10.88
N THR A 299 13.05 5.85 9.82
CA THR A 299 13.42 6.68 8.68
C THR A 299 12.19 7.29 8.01
N TRP A 300 11.13 6.50 7.78
CA TRP A 300 9.85 7.00 7.30
C TRP A 300 9.28 8.12 8.19
N LEU A 301 9.25 7.90 9.51
CA LEU A 301 8.72 8.86 10.47
C LEU A 301 9.57 10.13 10.52
N GLU A 302 10.90 10.02 10.43
CA GLU A 302 11.79 11.18 10.37
C GLU A 302 11.54 12.00 9.10
N LEU A 303 11.54 11.36 7.93
CA LEU A 303 11.27 12.02 6.65
C LEU A 303 9.92 12.74 6.65
N ARG A 304 8.89 12.09 7.20
CA ARG A 304 7.54 12.66 7.19
C ARG A 304 7.31 13.71 8.29
N LEU A 305 7.62 13.41 9.55
CA LEU A 305 7.27 14.26 10.69
C LEU A 305 8.28 15.38 10.94
N LYS A 306 9.58 15.11 10.77
CA LYS A 306 10.64 16.08 11.04
C LYS A 306 11.00 16.87 9.78
N HIS A 307 11.16 16.18 8.66
CA HIS A 307 11.50 16.85 7.40
C HIS A 307 10.27 17.35 6.64
N GLY A 308 9.07 16.84 6.89
CA GLY A 308 7.84 17.32 6.25
C GLY A 308 7.73 16.88 4.78
N ILE A 309 8.34 15.74 4.42
CA ILE A 309 8.25 15.21 3.06
C ILE A 309 6.81 14.70 2.80
N PRO A 310 6.21 15.03 1.64
CA PRO A 310 4.88 14.55 1.26
C PRO A 310 4.76 13.03 1.30
N SER A 311 3.62 12.53 1.79
CA SER A 311 3.38 11.10 1.92
C SER A 311 3.20 10.42 0.56
N THR A 312 2.68 11.13 -0.44
CA THR A 312 2.56 10.64 -1.82
C THR A 312 3.94 10.33 -2.41
N LEU A 313 4.90 11.23 -2.24
CA LEU A 313 6.26 11.08 -2.73
C LEU A 313 6.98 9.91 -2.03
N LEU A 314 6.81 9.76 -0.71
CA LEU A 314 7.37 8.63 0.05
C LEU A 314 6.80 7.27 -0.38
N ILE A 315 5.54 7.22 -0.84
CA ILE A 315 4.95 5.99 -1.36
C ILE A 315 5.49 5.67 -2.75
N LEU A 316 5.66 6.68 -3.60
CA LEU A 316 6.29 6.51 -4.90
C LEU A 316 7.74 6.01 -4.74
N SER A 317 8.51 6.55 -3.78
CA SER A 317 9.87 6.07 -3.51
C SER A 317 9.88 4.61 -3.04
N ASN A 318 8.96 4.23 -2.16
CA ASN A 318 8.83 2.83 -1.74
C ASN A 318 8.43 1.91 -2.91
N ALA A 319 7.65 2.39 -3.89
CA ALA A 319 7.37 1.62 -5.10
C ALA A 319 8.65 1.38 -5.91
N PHE A 320 9.53 2.38 -6.03
CA PHE A 320 10.81 2.22 -6.73
C PHE A 320 11.71 1.14 -6.09
N MET A 321 11.71 1.02 -4.75
CA MET A 321 12.43 -0.06 -4.04
C MET A 321 11.86 -1.47 -4.33
N TYR A 322 10.61 -1.58 -4.79
CA TYR A 322 9.99 -2.86 -5.18
C TYR A 322 10.24 -3.24 -6.64
N ALA A 323 10.49 -2.27 -7.51
CA ALA A 323 10.70 -2.49 -8.93
C ALA A 323 12.07 -3.13 -9.24
N GLN A 324 13.06 -2.94 -8.38
CA GLN A 324 14.41 -3.45 -8.62
C GLN A 324 14.54 -4.92 -8.19
N GLY A 325 15.03 -5.74 -9.12
CA GLY A 325 15.45 -7.12 -8.85
C GLY A 325 16.64 -7.17 -7.89
N LYS A 326 17.09 -8.37 -7.56
CA LYS A 326 18.16 -8.64 -6.57
C LYS A 326 19.49 -7.87 -6.78
N ASP A 327 19.68 -7.18 -7.90
CA ASP A 327 20.98 -6.69 -8.36
C ASP A 327 21.18 -5.18 -8.24
N ALA A 328 20.26 -4.46 -7.58
CA ALA A 328 20.46 -3.04 -7.28
C ALA A 328 19.89 -2.68 -5.90
N GLU A 329 20.83 -2.53 -4.96
CA GLU A 329 20.67 -2.28 -3.53
C GLU A 329 20.21 -0.84 -3.25
N ILE A 330 18.98 -0.49 -3.64
CA ILE A 330 18.32 0.67 -3.03
C ILE A 330 17.81 0.21 -1.65
N ASP A 331 18.72 0.16 -0.69
CA ASP A 331 18.42 -0.15 0.71
C ASP A 331 18.07 1.11 1.52
N SER A 332 18.35 2.29 0.97
CA SER A 332 18.10 3.57 1.63
C SER A 332 16.86 4.27 1.07
N HIS A 333 15.99 4.75 1.97
CA HIS A 333 14.85 5.60 1.62
C HIS A 333 15.27 6.89 0.88
N TYR A 334 16.47 7.43 1.16
CA TYR A 334 17.00 8.60 0.47
C TYR A 334 17.33 8.29 -0.99
N ASP A 335 17.95 7.14 -1.24
CA ASP A 335 18.33 6.72 -2.59
C ASP A 335 17.08 6.41 -3.42
N ALA A 336 16.03 5.89 -2.78
CA ALA A 336 14.73 5.69 -3.40
C ALA A 336 14.05 7.03 -3.78
N LEU A 337 14.14 8.04 -2.91
CA LEU A 337 13.65 9.40 -3.21
C LEU A 337 14.44 10.04 -4.35
N GLN A 338 15.77 9.91 -4.33
CA GLN A 338 16.63 10.37 -5.41
C GLN A 338 16.27 9.69 -6.74
N ALA A 339 16.02 8.38 -6.73
CA ALA A 339 15.64 7.63 -7.93
C ALA A 339 14.30 8.12 -8.52
N VAL A 340 13.33 8.48 -7.67
CA VAL A 340 12.05 9.08 -8.11
C VAL A 340 12.29 10.43 -8.76
N LEU A 341 13.08 11.31 -8.15
CA LEU A 341 13.38 12.64 -8.72
C LEU A 341 14.18 12.53 -10.02
N SER A 342 15.18 11.66 -10.06
CA SER A 342 15.98 11.41 -11.28
C SER A 342 15.15 10.87 -12.43
N SER A 343 14.04 10.19 -12.14
CA SER A 343 13.14 9.63 -13.16
C SER A 343 12.19 10.64 -13.81
N ILE A 344 12.14 11.87 -13.33
CA ILE A 344 11.34 12.93 -13.98
C ILE A 344 11.90 13.18 -15.41
N PRO A 345 11.10 13.41 -16.45
CA PRO A 345 11.60 13.71 -17.80
C PRO A 345 12.45 14.99 -17.87
N GLU A 346 13.19 15.20 -18.96
CA GLU A 346 13.98 16.42 -19.16
C GLU A 346 13.11 17.60 -19.61
N GLU A 347 12.04 17.32 -20.33
CA GLU A 347 11.05 18.27 -20.84
C GLU A 347 10.45 19.07 -19.68
N LEU A 348 10.04 18.38 -18.61
CA LEU A 348 9.47 19.01 -17.42
C LEU A 348 10.52 19.88 -16.68
N PHE A 349 11.80 19.51 -16.74
CA PHE A 349 12.86 20.33 -16.16
C PHE A 349 13.08 21.63 -16.93
N HIS A 350 13.07 21.57 -18.28
CA HIS A 350 13.23 22.76 -19.12
C HIS A 350 12.04 23.72 -18.99
N GLU A 351 10.82 23.20 -18.88
CA GLU A 351 9.62 24.00 -18.60
C GLU A 351 9.78 24.77 -17.28
N ILE A 352 10.18 24.07 -16.22
CA ILE A 352 10.41 24.66 -14.90
C ILE A 352 11.52 25.71 -14.95
N GLU A 353 12.67 25.41 -15.58
CA GLU A 353 13.79 26.34 -15.72
C GLU A 353 13.36 27.62 -16.46
N LEU A 354 12.53 27.48 -17.50
CA LEU A 354 11.99 28.60 -18.25
C LEU A 354 11.01 29.45 -17.41
N GLU A 355 10.10 28.83 -16.66
CA GLU A 355 9.21 29.55 -15.73
C GLU A 355 10.01 30.36 -14.70
N VAL A 356 11.12 29.81 -14.18
CA VAL A 356 12.02 30.55 -13.29
C VAL A 356 12.57 31.78 -14.00
N HIS A 357 13.13 31.58 -15.20
CA HIS A 357 13.77 32.65 -15.96
C HIS A 357 12.79 33.71 -16.44
N ASP A 358 11.53 33.36 -16.71
CA ASP A 358 10.48 34.32 -17.07
C ASP A 358 10.08 35.18 -15.87
N MET A 359 9.98 34.60 -14.67
CA MET A 359 9.71 35.34 -13.45
C MET A 359 10.88 36.24 -13.02
N GLU A 360 12.11 35.86 -13.37
CA GLU A 360 13.32 36.67 -13.14
C GLU A 360 13.60 37.69 -14.26
N GLY A 361 12.78 37.72 -15.31
CA GLY A 361 12.96 38.62 -16.46
C GLY A 361 14.19 38.31 -17.32
N ALA A 362 14.77 37.12 -17.19
CA ALA A 362 16.01 36.70 -17.82
C ALA A 362 15.83 35.86 -19.10
N ALA A 363 14.61 35.38 -19.40
CA ALA A 363 14.37 34.55 -20.58
C ALA A 363 14.44 35.35 -21.89
N THR A 364 15.18 34.83 -22.87
CA THR A 364 15.27 35.43 -24.21
C THR A 364 14.02 35.12 -25.02
N ASN A 365 13.55 36.06 -25.86
CA ASN A 365 12.35 35.88 -26.69
C ASN A 365 12.43 34.64 -27.62
N LYS A 366 13.63 34.13 -27.90
CA LYS A 366 13.83 32.92 -28.72
C LYS A 366 13.43 31.65 -27.96
N GLN A 367 13.84 31.53 -26.69
CA GLN A 367 13.47 30.41 -25.82
C GLN A 367 11.96 30.40 -25.54
N ARG A 368 11.34 31.58 -25.36
CA ARG A 368 9.88 31.72 -25.24
C ARG A 368 9.13 31.18 -26.47
N LEU A 369 9.66 31.43 -27.66
CA LEU A 369 9.01 31.07 -28.92
C LEU A 369 9.11 29.57 -29.22
N GLU A 370 10.17 28.92 -28.73
CA GLU A 370 10.40 27.48 -28.85
C GLU A 370 9.45 26.70 -27.95
N VAL A 371 9.32 27.10 -26.68
CA VAL A 371 8.38 26.48 -25.73
C VAL A 371 6.93 26.70 -26.15
N ILE A 372 6.56 27.89 -26.64
CA ILE A 372 5.19 28.13 -27.15
C ILE A 372 4.86 27.21 -28.33
N ARG A 373 5.84 26.91 -29.21
CA ARG A 373 5.62 25.96 -30.31
C ARG A 373 5.43 24.54 -29.81
N GLU A 374 6.27 24.11 -28.88
CA GLU A 374 6.22 22.77 -28.29
C GLU A 374 4.91 22.56 -27.52
N GLN A 375 4.47 23.56 -26.75
CA GLN A 375 3.16 23.58 -26.09
C GLN A 375 2.01 23.52 -27.11
N GLN A 376 2.11 24.26 -28.22
CA GLN A 376 1.07 24.23 -29.25
C GLN A 376 0.98 22.86 -29.94
N GLU A 377 2.11 22.17 -30.11
CA GLU A 377 2.20 20.83 -30.69
C GLU A 377 1.60 19.78 -29.73
N LEU A 378 1.94 19.86 -28.44
CA LEU A 378 1.35 19.01 -27.38
C LEU A 378 -0.16 19.24 -27.22
N ILE A 379 -0.63 20.49 -27.29
CA ILE A 379 -2.06 20.83 -27.27
C ILE A 379 -2.78 20.27 -28.50
N GLU A 380 -2.13 20.28 -29.68
CA GLU A 380 -2.71 19.66 -30.88
C GLU A 380 -2.77 18.13 -30.78
N GLU A 381 -1.78 17.49 -30.17
CA GLU A 381 -1.78 16.05 -29.90
C GLU A 381 -2.84 15.68 -28.84
N GLU A 382 -2.91 16.40 -27.72
CA GLU A 382 -3.91 16.19 -26.67
C GLU A 382 -5.33 16.44 -27.19
N ASN A 383 -5.55 17.48 -28.00
CA ASN A 383 -6.86 17.71 -28.62
C ASN A 383 -7.25 16.60 -29.61
N LYS A 384 -6.29 16.01 -30.33
CA LYS A 384 -6.55 14.84 -31.20
C LYS A 384 -6.93 13.62 -30.35
N GLU A 385 -6.22 13.35 -29.26
CA GLU A 385 -6.54 12.24 -28.34
C GLU A 385 -7.87 12.47 -27.58
N ARG A 386 -8.18 13.73 -27.26
CA ARG A 386 -9.42 14.16 -26.63
C ARG A 386 -10.62 14.12 -27.58
N ASP A 387 -10.44 14.41 -28.87
CA ASP A 387 -11.48 14.25 -29.89
C ASP A 387 -11.75 12.75 -30.21
N GLU A 388 -10.75 11.88 -29.99
CA GLU A 388 -10.92 10.43 -30.06
C GLU A 388 -11.60 9.82 -28.82
N SER A 389 -11.39 10.41 -27.62
CA SER A 389 -11.93 9.92 -26.35
C SER A 389 -13.24 10.59 -25.91
N SER A 390 -13.56 11.81 -26.37
CA SER A 390 -14.78 12.58 -26.04
C SER A 390 -16.08 12.03 -26.62
N LYS A 391 -16.03 10.95 -27.41
CA LYS A 391 -17.22 10.14 -27.75
C LYS A 391 -17.73 9.30 -26.57
N ALA A 392 -17.07 9.31 -25.41
CA ALA A 392 -17.45 8.53 -24.24
C ALA A 392 -17.31 9.27 -22.90
N GLY A 393 -18.19 10.25 -22.62
CA GLY A 393 -18.62 10.53 -21.24
C GLY A 393 -18.38 11.96 -20.74
N ALA A 394 -19.45 12.54 -20.17
CA ALA A 394 -19.52 13.88 -19.61
C ALA A 394 -19.03 13.94 -18.14
N GLU A 395 -18.36 15.04 -17.80
CA GLU A 395 -17.78 15.32 -16.48
C GLU A 395 -18.84 15.76 -15.44
N THR A 396 -18.64 15.37 -14.19
CA THR A 396 -19.39 15.90 -13.04
C THR A 396 -18.41 16.29 -11.94
N GLN A 397 -18.62 17.49 -11.41
CA GLN A 397 -17.78 18.19 -10.42
C GLN A 397 -17.78 17.47 -9.05
N ALA A 398 -16.61 17.33 -8.43
CA ALA A 398 -16.43 16.60 -7.17
C ALA A 398 -16.73 17.46 -5.92
N PRO A 399 -17.17 16.86 -4.79
CA PRO A 399 -17.65 17.60 -3.63
C PRO A 399 -16.55 18.05 -2.65
N TYR A 400 -16.88 19.16 -1.98
CA TYR A 400 -16.11 19.95 -1.00
C TYR A 400 -15.85 19.21 0.32
N TYR A 401 -14.74 18.47 0.46
CA TYR A 401 -14.15 18.08 1.75
C TYR A 401 -12.64 17.86 1.62
N ASP A 402 -11.90 18.95 1.38
CA ASP A 402 -10.49 18.94 1.02
C ASP A 402 -9.63 19.84 1.92
N ARG A 403 -9.45 19.44 3.19
CA ARG A 403 -8.48 20.12 4.07
C ARG A 403 -7.39 19.14 4.49
N ASP A 404 -6.14 19.51 4.21
CA ASP A 404 -4.94 18.80 4.66
C ASP A 404 -4.78 18.97 6.17
N ILE A 405 -4.36 17.91 6.85
CA ILE A 405 -4.24 17.85 8.32
C ILE A 405 -2.91 18.50 8.77
N ASP A 406 -2.03 18.81 7.82
CA ASP A 406 -0.70 19.38 8.05
C ASP A 406 -0.63 20.89 7.70
N GLU A 407 -1.66 21.49 7.12
CA GLU A 407 -1.72 22.95 6.94
C GLU A 407 -1.96 23.64 8.29
N LYS A 408 -1.07 24.55 8.69
CA LYS A 408 -1.27 25.40 9.87
C LYS A 408 -2.46 26.32 9.64
N VAL A 409 -3.57 26.01 10.30
CA VAL A 409 -4.74 26.88 10.39
C VAL A 409 -4.35 28.12 11.19
N VAL A 410 -4.46 29.30 10.57
CA VAL A 410 -4.45 30.59 11.27
C VAL A 410 -5.61 30.57 12.27
N GLU A 411 -5.29 30.76 13.55
CA GLU A 411 -6.21 30.70 14.69
C GLU A 411 -7.55 31.41 14.42
N LEU A 412 -8.61 30.62 14.34
CA LEU A 412 -9.96 31.07 14.61
C LEU A 412 -10.31 30.55 16.01
N LYS A 413 -10.57 31.49 16.91
CA LYS A 413 -10.83 31.27 18.34
C LYS A 413 -11.78 30.10 18.58
N GLU A 414 -11.35 29.22 19.47
CA GLU A 414 -12.11 28.07 19.98
C GLU A 414 -13.35 28.57 20.72
N ASP A 415 -14.53 28.19 20.24
CA ASP A 415 -15.72 28.11 21.08
C ASP A 415 -15.72 26.72 21.74
N GLU A 416 -15.72 26.71 23.07
CA GLU A 416 -15.85 25.54 23.94
C GLU A 416 -17.08 24.68 23.53
N PRO A 417 -16.93 23.36 23.28
CA PRO A 417 -18.08 22.52 23.02
C PRO A 417 -18.81 22.21 24.33
N SER A 418 -20.02 22.75 24.46
CA SER A 418 -20.96 22.37 25.52
C SER A 418 -21.20 20.85 25.51
N LEU A 419 -21.00 20.21 26.67
CA LEU A 419 -21.26 18.79 26.89
C LEU A 419 -22.66 18.40 26.42
N THR A 420 -22.74 17.45 25.48
CA THR A 420 -24.01 16.88 25.04
C THR A 420 -24.52 15.85 26.08
N PRO A 421 -25.84 15.68 26.25
CA PRO A 421 -26.42 14.77 27.25
C PRO A 421 -25.91 13.32 27.18
N GLY A 422 -25.55 12.84 25.97
CA GLY A 422 -25.00 11.49 25.79
C GLY A 422 -23.61 11.27 26.39
N ALA A 423 -22.84 12.33 26.65
CA ALA A 423 -21.51 12.23 27.27
C ALA A 423 -21.58 11.95 28.78
N GLU A 424 -22.62 12.44 29.48
CA GLU A 424 -22.84 12.15 30.90
C GLU A 424 -23.31 10.70 31.11
N GLU A 425 -24.24 10.22 30.27
CA GLU A 425 -24.69 8.82 30.30
C GLU A 425 -23.53 7.85 30.00
N ALA A 426 -22.65 8.19 29.04
CA ALA A 426 -21.46 7.40 28.75
C ALA A 426 -20.47 7.38 29.93
N LYS A 427 -20.28 8.51 30.62
CA LYS A 427 -19.42 8.58 31.82
C LYS A 427 -19.96 7.72 32.96
N GLN A 428 -21.28 7.74 33.17
CA GLN A 428 -21.93 6.91 34.18
C GLN A 428 -21.84 5.42 33.85
N ALA A 429 -22.05 5.04 32.58
CA ALA A 429 -21.86 3.66 32.13
C ALA A 429 -20.41 3.17 32.33
N VAL A 430 -19.42 4.05 32.09
CA VAL A 430 -18.00 3.73 32.35
C VAL A 430 -17.71 3.58 33.85
N SER A 431 -18.32 4.39 34.72
CA SER A 431 -18.15 4.25 36.17
C SER A 431 -18.79 2.98 36.71
N ASP A 432 -20.00 2.66 36.27
CA ASP A 432 -20.72 1.45 36.70
C ASP A 432 -19.98 0.19 36.27
N GLN A 433 -19.39 0.20 35.08
CA GLN A 433 -18.59 -0.90 34.57
C GLN A 433 -17.27 -1.09 35.32
N LYS A 434 -16.61 0.00 35.76
CA LYS A 434 -15.43 -0.10 36.65
C LYS A 434 -15.78 -0.72 38.01
N VAL A 435 -16.95 -0.39 38.56
CA VAL A 435 -17.45 -0.97 39.82
C VAL A 435 -17.77 -2.46 39.63
N GLU A 436 -18.32 -2.85 38.49
CA GLU A 436 -18.62 -4.25 38.18
C GLU A 436 -17.36 -5.10 37.95
N ASP A 437 -16.36 -4.56 37.26
CA ASP A 437 -15.07 -5.22 37.05
C ASP A 437 -14.32 -5.38 38.39
N ALA A 438 -14.40 -4.39 39.30
CA ALA A 438 -13.82 -4.46 40.64
C ALA A 438 -14.52 -5.46 41.58
N LYS A 439 -15.76 -5.87 41.26
CA LYS A 439 -16.49 -6.93 41.98
C LYS A 439 -16.24 -8.34 41.42
N LYS A 440 -15.63 -8.43 40.22
CA LYS A 440 -15.33 -9.69 39.52
C LYS A 440 -13.85 -10.07 39.55
N ALA A 441 -12.97 -9.15 39.96
CA ALA A 441 -11.59 -9.41 40.37
C ALA A 441 -11.58 -9.79 41.86
#